data_AF-A0A6N8YBC1-F1
#
_entry.id   AF-A0A6N8YBC1-F1
#
_cell.length_a   1.000
_cell.length_b   1.000
_cell.length_c   1.000
_cell.angle_alpha   90.00
_cell.angle_beta   90.00
_cell.angle_gamma   90.00
#
_symmetry.space_group_name_H-M   'P 1'
#
loop_
_entity.id
_entity.type
_entity.pdbx_description
1 polymer ?
#
loop_
_entity_poly.entity_id
_entity_poly.type
_entity_poly.pdbx_seq_one_letter_code
_entity_poly.pdbx_strand_id
1 'polypeptide(L)'
;MRAEVSLHPCPKGSLLKPLIPKPMIDKELLEILVCPETGEPLEEAGREIIVRLNELVELGTLVDRSGERVSEKIEGGLICRGGEYLYPVRENIPILLIENSIPVA
;
A
#
# COMPACT_ATOMS: atom_id res chain seq x y z
N MET A 1 -14.75 -29.22 51.39
CA MET A 1 -14.88 -30.20 50.30
C MET A 1 -15.10 -29.42 49.00
N ARG A 2 -14.25 -29.67 48.01
CA ARG A 2 -14.13 -28.93 46.73
C ARG A 2 -15.30 -29.21 45.78
N ALA A 3 -15.73 -28.22 45.00
CA ALA A 3 -16.42 -28.42 43.72
C ALA A 3 -16.12 -27.24 42.75
N GLU A 4 -15.16 -27.49 41.87
CA GLU A 4 -15.13 -27.15 40.43
C GLU A 4 -15.51 -25.73 39.96
N VAL A 5 -14.49 -24.89 39.72
CA VAL A 5 -14.56 -23.82 38.73
C VAL A 5 -14.25 -24.44 37.38
N SER A 6 -15.25 -24.48 36.49
CA SER A 6 -15.09 -24.91 35.10
C SER A 6 -14.20 -23.91 34.35
N LEU A 7 -12.90 -24.19 34.33
CA LEU A 7 -11.97 -23.60 33.39
C LEU A 7 -12.33 -24.17 32.01
N HIS A 8 -12.96 -23.35 31.18
CA HIS A 8 -13.06 -23.65 29.76
C HIS A 8 -11.64 -23.59 29.19
N PRO A 9 -11.10 -24.67 28.62
CA PRO A 9 -9.81 -24.61 27.96
C PRO A 9 -9.98 -23.79 26.69
N CYS A 10 -9.37 -22.59 26.65
CA CYS A 10 -9.15 -21.91 25.38
C CYS A 10 -8.18 -22.79 24.56
N PRO A 11 -8.60 -23.38 23.43
CA PRO A 11 -7.75 -24.30 22.68
C PRO A 11 -6.61 -23.50 22.04
N LYS A 12 -5.42 -23.61 22.62
CA LYS A 12 -4.18 -23.20 21.96
C LYS A 12 -4.00 -24.10 20.74
N GLY A 13 -4.33 -23.58 19.56
CA GLY A 13 -4.22 -24.25 18.28
C GLY A 13 -3.79 -23.27 17.20
N SER A 14 -2.48 -23.20 17.01
CA SER A 14 -1.76 -22.75 15.82
C SER A 14 -2.60 -22.58 14.55
N LEU A 15 -2.70 -21.33 14.07
CA LEU A 15 -2.81 -21.04 12.66
C LEU A 15 -1.70 -20.04 12.32
N LEU A 16 -0.46 -20.53 12.31
CA LEU A 16 0.55 -19.95 11.42
C LEU A 16 0.08 -20.27 10.00
N LYS A 17 -0.91 -19.49 9.52
CA LYS A 17 -1.10 -19.33 8.08
C LYS A 17 0.26 -18.84 7.55
N PRO A 18 0.79 -19.41 6.45
CA PRO A 18 1.88 -18.75 5.76
C PRO A 18 1.41 -17.31 5.55
N LEU A 19 2.24 -16.33 5.91
CA LEU A 19 2.01 -14.95 5.51
C LEU A 19 2.19 -14.93 4.00
N ILE A 20 1.17 -15.39 3.27
CA ILE A 20 0.94 -15.00 1.90
C ILE A 20 1.00 -13.47 1.99
N PRO A 21 1.94 -12.81 1.29
CA PRO A 21 1.99 -11.36 1.29
C PRO A 21 0.59 -10.87 0.93
N LYS A 22 -0.09 -10.26 1.90
CA LYS A 22 -1.40 -9.71 1.63
C LYS A 22 -1.14 -8.57 0.64
N PRO A 23 -1.71 -8.62 -0.57
CA PRO A 23 -1.59 -7.51 -1.49
C PRO A 23 -2.14 -6.28 -0.79
N MET A 24 -1.51 -5.12 -1.03
CA MET A 24 -1.91 -3.90 -0.34
C MET A 24 -3.35 -3.53 -0.69
N ILE A 25 -3.75 -3.85 -1.91
CA ILE A 25 -5.11 -3.71 -2.41
C ILE A 25 -5.64 -5.10 -2.76
N ASP A 26 -6.91 -5.35 -2.48
CA ASP A 26 -7.55 -6.60 -2.88
C ASP A 26 -7.44 -6.79 -4.40
N LYS A 27 -7.12 -8.01 -4.87
CA LYS A 27 -6.87 -8.26 -6.30
C LYS A 27 -8.11 -8.05 -7.15
N GLU A 28 -9.29 -8.43 -6.66
CA GLU A 28 -10.55 -8.23 -7.39
C GLU A 28 -10.88 -6.74 -7.50
N LEU A 29 -10.54 -5.96 -6.46
CA LEU A 29 -10.64 -4.50 -6.50
C LEU A 29 -9.63 -3.91 -7.50
N LEU A 30 -8.38 -4.38 -7.51
CA LEU A 30 -7.37 -3.85 -8.43
C LEU A 30 -7.75 -4.09 -9.90
N GLU A 31 -8.38 -5.22 -10.21
CA GLU A 31 -8.85 -5.56 -11.56
C GLU A 31 -9.94 -4.62 -12.11
N ILE A 32 -10.72 -3.97 -11.23
CA ILE A 32 -11.74 -2.98 -11.63
C ILE A 32 -11.23 -1.54 -11.63
N LEU A 33 -10.07 -1.29 -11.00
CA LEU A 33 -9.46 0.04 -10.95
C LEU A 33 -8.61 0.30 -12.20
N VAL A 34 -8.62 1.54 -12.65
CA VAL A 34 -7.85 2.00 -13.81
C VAL A 34 -7.10 3.29 -13.48
N CYS A 35 -6.03 3.53 -14.23
CA CYS A 35 -5.26 4.75 -14.21
C CYS A 35 -6.18 5.96 -14.47
N PRO A 36 -6.25 6.96 -13.58
CA PRO A 36 -7.17 8.09 -13.76
C PRO A 36 -6.80 9.00 -14.95
N GLU A 37 -5.55 8.93 -15.44
CA GLU A 37 -5.08 9.70 -16.59
C GLU A 37 -5.25 8.97 -17.93
N THR A 38 -4.91 7.67 -17.99
CA THR A 38 -4.85 6.92 -19.26
C THR A 38 -5.96 5.88 -19.43
N GLY A 39 -6.63 5.49 -18.34
CA GLY A 39 -7.58 4.36 -18.33
C GLY A 39 -6.94 2.98 -18.42
N GLU A 40 -5.61 2.88 -18.35
CA GLU A 40 -4.88 1.61 -18.37
C GLU A 40 -4.94 0.87 -17.01
N PRO A 41 -4.66 -0.44 -16.97
CA PRO A 41 -4.58 -1.19 -15.71
C PRO A 41 -3.55 -0.61 -14.74
N LEU A 42 -3.86 -0.70 -13.45
CA LEU A 42 -2.97 -0.37 -12.35
C LEU A 42 -2.29 -1.64 -11.80
N GLU A 43 -1.05 -1.48 -11.37
CA GLU A 43 -0.25 -2.55 -10.74
C GLU A 43 0.34 -2.05 -9.41
N GLU A 44 0.56 -2.94 -8.45
CA GLU A 44 1.25 -2.57 -7.21
C GLU A 44 2.71 -2.18 -7.50
N ALA A 45 3.14 -1.07 -6.93
CA ALA A 45 4.51 -0.61 -7.04
C ALA A 45 5.47 -1.59 -6.36
N GLY A 46 6.61 -1.86 -7.01
CA GLY A 46 7.67 -2.68 -6.44
C GLY A 46 8.27 -2.03 -5.19
N ARG A 47 8.70 -2.85 -4.22
CA ARG A 47 9.32 -2.37 -2.97
C ARG A 47 10.53 -1.46 -3.18
N GLU A 48 11.30 -1.69 -4.24
CA GLU A 48 12.48 -0.87 -4.57
C GLU A 48 12.10 0.59 -4.87
N ILE A 49 10.99 0.80 -5.58
CA ILE A 49 10.44 2.13 -5.86
C ILE A 49 10.05 2.82 -4.55
N ILE A 50 9.32 2.09 -3.68
CA ILE A 50 8.86 2.62 -2.40
C ILE A 50 10.03 3.02 -1.49
N VAL A 51 11.08 2.20 -1.43
CA VAL A 51 12.29 2.51 -0.66
C VAL A 51 12.95 3.79 -1.19
N ARG A 52 13.20 3.86 -2.51
CA ARG A 52 13.82 5.03 -3.14
C ARG A 52 13.01 6.31 -2.91
N LEU A 53 11.70 6.27 -3.07
CA LEU A 53 10.85 7.45 -2.83
C LEU A 53 10.89 7.88 -1.35
N ASN A 54 10.89 6.94 -0.42
CA ASN A 54 10.99 7.25 1.00
C ASN A 54 12.34 7.88 1.38
N GLU A 55 13.44 7.51 0.73
CA GLU A 55 14.73 8.21 0.90
C GLU A 55 14.60 9.70 0.49
N LEU A 56 13.90 9.99 -0.61
CA LEU A 56 13.64 11.37 -1.04
C LEU A 56 12.69 12.13 -0.11
N VAL A 57 11.71 11.45 0.50
CA VAL A 57 10.86 12.02 1.56
C VAL A 57 11.72 12.40 2.77
N GLU A 58 12.62 11.52 3.20
CA GLU A 58 13.51 11.77 4.35
C GLU A 58 14.48 12.93 4.08
N LEU A 59 14.97 13.07 2.85
CA LEU A 59 15.75 14.23 2.41
C LEU A 59 14.89 15.50 2.24
N GLY A 60 13.57 15.35 2.19
CA GLY A 60 12.63 16.43 1.95
C GLY A 60 12.68 16.99 0.52
N THR A 61 13.16 16.20 -0.44
CA THR A 61 13.28 16.64 -1.84
C THR A 61 12.17 16.09 -2.72
N LEU A 62 11.39 15.12 -2.22
CA LEU A 62 10.27 14.57 -2.97
C LEU A 62 9.12 15.58 -3.06
N VAL A 63 8.66 15.81 -4.29
CA VAL A 63 7.45 16.58 -4.58
C VAL A 63 6.48 15.71 -5.37
N ASP A 64 5.19 15.91 -5.14
CA ASP A 64 4.16 15.34 -5.99
C ASP A 64 4.01 16.15 -7.29
N ARG A 65 3.10 15.71 -8.17
CA ARG A 65 2.86 16.34 -9.47
C ARG A 65 2.31 17.76 -9.34
N SER A 66 1.67 18.11 -8.23
CA SER A 66 1.23 19.48 -7.94
C SER A 66 2.38 20.40 -7.49
N GLY A 67 3.55 19.83 -7.19
CA GLY A 67 4.72 20.56 -6.68
C GLY A 67 4.74 20.67 -5.15
N GLU A 68 3.78 20.04 -4.47
CA GLU A 68 3.73 20.00 -3.00
C GLU A 68 4.73 18.98 -2.46
N ARG A 69 5.37 19.31 -1.33
CA ARG A 69 6.35 18.42 -0.72
C ARG A 69 5.66 17.22 -0.10
N VAL A 70 6.10 16.03 -0.47
CA VAL A 70 5.68 14.79 0.19
C VAL A 70 6.47 14.65 1.49
N SER A 71 5.77 14.75 2.62
CA SER A 71 6.37 14.68 3.98
C SER A 71 6.09 13.37 4.71
N GLU A 72 5.08 12.63 4.26
CA GLU A 72 4.65 11.38 4.86
C GLU A 72 5.28 10.19 4.14
N LYS A 73 5.63 9.16 4.91
CA LYS A 73 6.17 7.92 4.35
C LYS A 73 5.14 7.22 3.47
N ILE A 74 5.63 6.68 2.37
CA ILE A 74 4.84 5.92 1.41
C ILE A 74 4.90 4.46 1.85
N GLU A 75 3.77 3.91 2.29
CA GLU A 75 3.66 2.50 2.67
C GLU A 75 3.66 1.60 1.43
N GLY A 76 3.10 2.12 0.34
CA GLY A 76 3.10 1.53 -0.99
C GLY A 76 2.34 2.39 -1.97
N GLY A 77 2.11 1.88 -3.17
CA GLY A 77 1.47 2.66 -4.23
C GLY A 77 1.04 1.80 -5.40
N LEU A 78 0.26 2.41 -6.28
CA LEU A 78 -0.14 1.85 -7.56
C LEU A 78 0.55 2.61 -8.69
N ILE A 79 1.01 1.89 -9.71
CA ILE A 79 1.61 2.46 -10.92
C ILE A 79 0.78 2.06 -12.14
N CYS A 80 0.67 2.95 -13.13
CA CYS A 80 0.07 2.59 -14.41
C CYS A 80 1.10 1.77 -15.22
N ARG A 81 0.64 1.00 -16.22
CA ARG A 81 1.51 0.15 -17.06
C ARG A 81 2.66 0.91 -17.77
N GLY A 82 2.62 2.24 -17.86
CA GLY A 82 3.72 3.09 -18.32
C GLY A 82 4.78 3.47 -17.27
N GLY A 83 4.48 3.31 -15.97
CA GLY A 83 5.46 3.41 -14.88
C GLY A 83 6.06 4.80 -14.63
N GLU A 84 5.42 5.89 -15.07
CA GLU A 84 5.95 7.26 -14.89
C GLU A 84 5.53 7.91 -13.57
N TYR A 85 4.36 7.51 -13.05
CA TYR A 85 3.78 8.06 -11.83
C TYR A 85 3.28 6.96 -10.90
N LEU A 86 3.44 7.22 -9.61
CA LEU A 86 2.94 6.40 -8.51
C LEU A 86 1.79 7.13 -7.82
N TYR A 87 0.67 6.42 -7.64
CA TYR A 87 -0.44 6.83 -6.80
C TYR A 87 -0.25 6.22 -5.41
N PRO A 88 -0.01 7.04 -4.36
CA PRO A 88 0.29 6.50 -3.04
C PRO A 88 -0.93 5.81 -2.43
N VAL A 89 -0.69 4.74 -1.69
CA VAL A 89 -1.68 4.10 -0.82
C VAL A 89 -1.39 4.54 0.61
N ARG A 90 -2.40 5.11 1.27
CA ARG A 90 -2.30 5.61 2.65
C ARG A 90 -3.43 5.01 3.46
N GLU A 91 -3.11 4.40 4.59
CA GLU A 91 -4.10 3.73 5.44
C GLU A 91 -4.95 2.69 4.67
N ASN A 92 -4.34 2.02 3.68
CA ASN A 92 -5.01 1.09 2.74
C ASN A 92 -6.02 1.73 1.77
N ILE A 93 -5.96 3.06 1.57
CA ILE A 93 -6.78 3.80 0.62
C ILE A 93 -5.90 4.32 -0.51
N PRO A 94 -6.10 3.86 -1.77
CA PRO A 94 -5.44 4.44 -2.93
C PRO A 94 -5.87 5.90 -3.15
N ILE A 95 -4.90 6.80 -3.23
CA ILE A 95 -5.16 8.19 -3.61
C ILE A 95 -4.99 8.29 -5.14
N LEU A 96 -6.10 8.06 -5.87
CA LEU A 96 -6.15 8.13 -7.34
C LEU A 96 -6.41 9.56 -7.85
N LEU A 97 -5.76 10.55 -7.24
CA LEU A 97 -5.80 11.95 -7.68
C LEU A 97 -4.53 12.25 -8.48
N ILE A 98 -4.70 12.77 -9.69
CA ILE A 98 -3.59 13.08 -10.59
C ILE A 98 -2.60 14.07 -9.94
N GLU A 99 -3.11 15.06 -9.20
CA GLU A 99 -2.32 16.08 -8.51
C GLU A 99 -1.41 15.50 -7.41
N ASN A 100 -1.87 14.44 -6.73
CA ASN A 100 -1.10 13.77 -5.68
C ASN A 100 -0.22 12.61 -6.21
N SER A 101 -0.18 12.41 -7.52
CA SER A 101 0.70 11.41 -8.11
C SER A 101 2.17 11.80 -7.95
N ILE A 102 3.03 10.81 -7.73
CA ILE A 102 4.44 10.99 -7.43
C ILE A 102 5.27 10.51 -8.62
N PRO A 103 6.12 11.35 -9.23
CA PRO A 103 7.02 10.92 -10.30
C PRO A 103 7.98 9.84 -9.79
N VAL A 104 8.20 8.79 -10.60
CA VAL A 104 9.06 7.63 -10.24
C VAL A 104 10.40 7.59 -10.99
N ALA A 105 10.73 8.63 -11.76
CA ALA A 105 11.99 8.77 -12.51
C ALA A 105 13.25 8.92 -11.62
#